data_AF-A0AA40IA65-F1
#
_entry.id   AF-A0AA40IA65-F1
#
_cell.length_a   1.000
_cell.length_b   1.000
_cell.length_c   1.000
_cell.angle_alpha   90.00
_cell.angle_beta   90.00
_cell.angle_gamma   90.00
#
_symmetry.space_group_name_H-M   'P 1'
#
loop_
_entity.id
_entity.type
_entity.pdbx_description
1 polymer ?
#
loop_
_entity_poly.entity_id
_entity_poly.type
_entity_poly.pdbx_seq_one_letter_code
_entity_poly.pdbx_strand_id
1 'polypeptide(L)'
;MHSDVKARGLNKGHTKNMSKPRHSRHRGYLPKQTEFMWDMIREVCGPCPYERHAMELLKVSKDKRALKFIKKRAWSSSTALPD
;
A
#
# COMPACT_ATOMS: atom_id res chain seq x y z
N MET A 1 -36.89 13.63 -26.05
CA MET A 1 -35.43 13.85 -26.06
C MET A 1 -34.76 12.51 -25.80
N HIS A 2 -34.71 11.62 -26.79
CA HIS A 2 -34.04 10.33 -26.68
C HIS A 2 -32.55 10.56 -26.89
N SER A 3 -31.73 10.39 -25.86
CA SER A 3 -30.28 10.40 -25.99
C SER A 3 -29.84 9.05 -26.56
N ASP A 4 -29.50 9.02 -27.85
CA ASP A 4 -28.93 7.84 -28.50
C ASP A 4 -27.62 7.44 -27.79
N VAL A 5 -27.62 6.27 -27.13
CA VAL A 5 -26.40 5.68 -26.58
C VAL A 5 -25.48 5.34 -27.75
N LYS A 6 -24.38 6.08 -27.83
CA LYS A 6 -23.32 5.83 -28.82
C LYS A 6 -22.64 4.49 -28.48
N ALA A 7 -22.27 3.71 -29.49
CA ALA A 7 -21.67 2.38 -29.32
C ALA A 7 -20.13 2.37 -29.22
N ARG A 8 -19.41 3.41 -29.68
CA ARG A 8 -17.93 3.43 -29.76
C ARG A 8 -17.24 4.73 -29.33
N GLY A 9 -16.21 4.65 -28.47
CA GLY A 9 -15.36 5.72 -27.85
C GLY A 9 -15.52 5.92 -26.32
N LEU A 10 -14.98 6.99 -25.73
CA LEU A 10 -14.72 7.05 -24.27
C LEU A 10 -15.97 7.16 -23.35
N ASN A 11 -16.99 7.92 -23.73
CA ASN A 11 -18.23 8.10 -22.96
C ASN A 11 -19.40 7.35 -23.62
N LYS A 12 -19.40 6.02 -23.50
CA LYS A 12 -20.44 5.15 -24.07
C LYS A 12 -20.98 4.19 -23.03
N GLY A 13 -22.18 3.70 -23.29
CA GLY A 13 -22.93 2.83 -22.39
C GLY A 13 -24.12 3.55 -21.75
N HIS A 14 -24.93 2.76 -21.04
CA HIS A 14 -26.13 3.21 -20.33
C HIS A 14 -25.80 3.66 -18.90
N THR A 15 -26.75 4.36 -18.27
CA THR A 15 -26.63 4.82 -16.89
C THR A 15 -26.40 3.63 -15.95
N LYS A 16 -25.45 3.76 -15.01
CA LYS A 16 -25.07 2.67 -14.10
C LYS A 16 -25.83 2.82 -12.79
N ASN A 17 -26.43 1.73 -12.30
CA ASN A 17 -27.02 1.67 -10.96
C ASN A 17 -25.91 1.50 -9.91
N MET A 18 -25.89 2.37 -8.90
CA MET A 18 -24.88 2.35 -7.84
C MET A 18 -25.29 1.35 -6.75
N SER A 19 -24.76 0.13 -6.80
CA SER A 19 -24.92 -0.87 -5.74
C SER A 19 -23.93 -0.64 -4.60
N LYS A 20 -24.31 -1.02 -3.36
CA LYS A 20 -23.39 -1.02 -2.22
C LYS A 20 -22.12 -1.84 -2.56
N PRO A 21 -20.92 -1.36 -2.21
CA PRO A 21 -19.69 -2.10 -2.44
C PRO A 21 -19.70 -3.42 -1.66
N ARG A 22 -19.19 -4.48 -2.27
CA ARG A 22 -19.09 -5.80 -1.64
C ARG A 22 -18.08 -5.77 -0.50
N HIS A 23 -18.35 -6.49 0.59
CA HIS A 23 -17.44 -6.59 1.74
C HIS A 23 -16.02 -7.06 1.38
N SER A 24 -15.85 -7.89 0.35
CA SER A 24 -14.52 -8.29 -0.13
C SER A 24 -13.63 -7.12 -0.58
N ARG A 25 -14.23 -5.97 -0.94
CA ARG A 25 -13.50 -4.73 -1.27
C ARG A 25 -12.98 -3.97 -0.04
N HIS A 26 -13.41 -4.34 1.18
CA HIS A 26 -12.88 -3.77 2.42
C HIS A 26 -11.51 -4.37 2.80
N ARG A 27 -11.02 -5.39 2.07
CA ARG A 27 -9.68 -5.95 2.31
C ARG A 27 -8.61 -4.88 2.08
N GLY A 28 -7.76 -4.67 3.08
CA GLY A 28 -6.73 -3.61 3.07
C GLY A 28 -7.10 -2.38 3.90
N TYR A 29 -8.35 -2.26 4.35
CA TYR A 29 -8.73 -1.27 5.36
C TYR A 29 -8.08 -1.61 6.70
N LEU A 30 -7.43 -0.63 7.31
CA LEU A 30 -6.85 -0.72 8.66
C LEU A 30 -7.83 -0.12 9.68
N PRO A 31 -8.42 -0.92 10.59
CA PRO A 31 -9.25 -0.39 11.67
C PRO A 31 -8.43 0.33 12.75
N LYS A 32 -9.00 1.39 13.35
CA LYS A 32 -8.35 2.18 14.43
C LYS A 32 -7.85 1.35 15.61
N GLN A 33 -8.62 0.35 16.03
CA GLN A 33 -8.21 -0.55 17.12
C GLN A 33 -6.98 -1.37 16.72
N THR A 34 -6.97 -1.86 15.48
CA THR A 34 -5.85 -2.64 14.94
C THR A 34 -4.61 -1.78 14.84
N GLU A 35 -4.70 -0.56 14.30
CA GLU A 35 -3.60 0.42 14.25
C GLU A 35 -2.99 0.66 15.64
N PHE A 36 -3.82 0.97 16.64
CA PHE A 36 -3.37 1.15 18.02
C PHE A 36 -2.62 -0.07 18.57
N MET A 37 -3.13 -1.27 18.33
CA MET A 37 -2.45 -2.51 18.75
C MET A 37 -1.11 -2.70 18.04
N TRP A 38 -1.03 -2.41 16.74
CA TRP A 38 0.22 -2.54 15.98
C TRP A 38 1.29 -1.56 16.48
N ASP A 39 0.91 -0.34 16.85
CA ASP A 39 1.85 0.65 17.37
C ASP A 39 2.38 0.24 18.75
N MET A 40 1.51 -0.25 19.64
CA MET A 40 1.91 -0.82 20.92
C MET A 40 2.89 -1.99 20.74
N ILE A 41 2.62 -2.91 19.81
CA ILE A 41 3.50 -4.07 19.55
C ILE A 41 4.86 -3.62 19.01
N ARG A 42 4.90 -2.63 18.11
CA ARG A 42 6.15 -2.09 17.56
C ARG A 42 7.00 -1.40 18.62
N GLU A 43 6.36 -0.70 19.56
CA GLU A 43 7.04 -0.08 20.70
C GLU A 43 7.70 -1.13 21.60
N VAL A 44 6.97 -2.21 21.93
CA VAL A 44 7.45 -3.26 22.85
C VAL A 44 8.50 -4.17 22.20
N CYS A 45 8.27 -4.62 20.97
CA CYS A 45 9.14 -5.61 20.31
C CYS A 45 10.36 -4.96 19.63
N GLY A 46 10.22 -3.71 19.18
CA GLY A 46 11.26 -2.98 18.47
C GLY A 46 11.52 -3.49 17.04
N PRO A 47 12.45 -2.83 16.31
CA PRO A 47 12.74 -3.14 14.91
C PRO A 47 13.54 -4.43 14.75
N CYS A 48 13.32 -5.12 13.62
CA CYS A 48 14.05 -6.33 13.27
C CYS A 48 15.54 -6.03 12.97
N PRO A 49 16.50 -6.95 13.18
CA PRO A 49 17.93 -6.72 12.91
C PRO A 49 18.25 -6.18 11.50
N TYR A 50 17.52 -6.58 10.46
CA TYR A 50 17.73 -6.04 9.10
C TYR A 50 17.17 -4.63 8.92
N GLU A 51 16.09 -4.28 9.63
CA GLU A 51 15.53 -2.93 9.63
C GLU A 51 16.47 -1.98 10.37
N ARG A 52 17.04 -2.44 11.48
CA ARG A 52 18.08 -1.70 12.21
C ARG A 52 19.28 -1.40 11.33
N HIS A 53 19.80 -2.40 10.60
CA HIS A 53 20.91 -2.21 9.66
C HIS A 53 20.55 -1.26 8.50
N ALA A 54 19.33 -1.34 7.98
CA ALA A 54 18.87 -0.41 6.95
C ALA A 54 18.76 1.03 7.48
N MET A 55 18.22 1.22 8.69
CA MET A 55 18.16 2.53 9.35
C MET A 55 19.55 3.11 9.61
N GLU A 56 20.53 2.30 10.01
CA GLU A 56 21.93 2.72 10.17
C GLU A 56 22.53 3.20 8.84
N LEU A 57 22.27 2.49 7.73
CA LEU A 57 22.73 2.91 6.40
C LEU A 57 22.09 4.24 5.96
N LEU A 58 20.81 4.45 6.27
CA LEU A 58 20.10 5.69 5.99
C LEU A 58 20.62 6.86 6.84
N LYS A 59 20.98 6.64 8.12
CA LYS A 59 21.62 7.66 8.97
C LYS A 59 22.95 8.17 8.40
N VAL A 60 23.70 7.31 7.71
CA VAL A 60 24.97 7.66 7.06
C VAL A 60 24.76 8.16 5.62
N SER A 61 23.51 8.47 5.21
CA SER A 61 23.16 8.96 3.87
C SER A 61 23.59 8.02 2.74
N LYS A 62 23.59 6.69 2.97
CA LYS A 62 23.96 5.67 1.99
C LYS A 62 22.73 5.03 1.34
N ASP A 63 21.83 5.84 0.81
CA ASP A 63 20.50 5.40 0.33
C ASP A 63 20.58 4.32 -0.76
N LYS A 64 21.50 4.47 -1.72
CA LYS A 64 21.72 3.45 -2.78
C LYS A 64 22.13 2.10 -2.20
N ARG A 65 22.91 2.09 -1.11
CA ARG A 65 23.33 0.86 -0.43
C ARG A 65 22.20 0.30 0.43
N ALA A 66 21.44 1.15 1.11
CA ALA A 66 20.25 0.77 1.87
C ALA A 66 19.20 0.10 0.97
N LEU A 67 18.89 0.70 -0.18
CA LEU A 67 17.96 0.16 -1.17
C LEU A 67 18.43 -1.18 -1.74
N LYS A 68 19.72 -1.33 -2.06
CA LYS A 68 20.28 -2.62 -2.50
C LYS A 68 20.22 -3.69 -1.41
N PHE A 69 20.44 -3.31 -0.16
CA PHE A 69 20.35 -4.22 0.98
C PHE A 69 18.92 -4.72 1.20
N ILE A 70 17.95 -3.80 1.24
CA ILE A 70 16.53 -4.13 1.36
C ILE A 70 16.07 -4.96 0.17
N LYS A 71 16.42 -4.58 -1.07
CA LYS A 71 16.06 -5.32 -2.29
C LYS A 71 16.65 -6.72 -2.36
N LYS A 72 17.82 -6.96 -1.77
CA LYS A 72 18.41 -8.31 -1.70
C LYS A 72 17.70 -9.20 -0.68
N ARG A 73 17.09 -8.59 0.35
CA ARG A 73 16.45 -9.30 1.47
C ARG A 73 14.94 -9.45 1.30
N ALA A 74 14.28 -8.45 0.73
CA ALA A 74 12.88 -8.46 0.35
C ALA A 74 12.74 -8.99 -1.09
N TRP A 75 11.99 -10.07 -1.24
CA TRP A 75 11.81 -10.79 -2.51
C TRP A 75 11.05 -9.98 -3.58
N SER A 76 10.33 -8.92 -3.22
CA SER A 76 9.47 -8.12 -4.11
C SER A 76 9.90 -6.66 -4.21
N SER A 77 10.25 -6.24 -5.43
CA SER A 77 10.61 -4.85 -5.78
C SER A 77 9.44 -3.87 -5.83
N SER A 78 8.20 -4.32 -5.57
CA SER A 78 6.99 -3.50 -5.60
C SER A 78 6.52 -3.01 -4.22
N THR A 79 7.19 -3.42 -3.15
CA THR A 79 6.81 -3.10 -1.74
C THR A 79 7.92 -2.39 -1.00
N ALA A 80 8.66 -1.52 -1.70
CA ALA A 80 9.61 -0.62 -1.06
C ALA A 80 8.93 0.74 -0.89
N LEU A 81 8.54 1.04 0.35
CA LEU A 81 8.03 2.33 0.83
C LEU A 81 6.57 2.65 0.45
N PRO A 82 5.61 2.57 1.39
CA PRO A 82 4.43 3.41 1.33
C PRO A 82 4.84 4.86 1.62
N ASP A 83 4.43 5.79 0.75
CA ASP A 83 4.45 7.23 1.01
C ASP A 83 3.60 7.60 2.24
#